data_AF-A0A084STJ4-F1
#
_entry.id   AF-A0A084STJ4-F1
#
_cell.length_a   1.000
_cell.length_b   1.000
_cell.length_c   1.000
_cell.angle_alpha   90.00
_cell.angle_beta   90.00
_cell.angle_gamma   90.00
#
_symmetry.space_group_name_H-M   'P 1'
#
loop_
_entity.id
_entity.type
_entity.pdbx_description
1 polymer ?
#
loop_
_entity_poly.entity_id
_entity_poly.type
_entity_poly.pdbx_seq_one_letter_code
_entity_poly.pdbx_strand_id
1 'polypeptide(L)'
;MVAGTTTEALQSAFGQKVVRVNRFGGLHLLIQKLPVDIWTLDSTWAFRERLVHGCDFAALPRTTFLNVEAITAEFQAQPGRPRTVYSQGFFRGIQERQVEINLEDNPFPALCVIRALLTAKRLHFSLGPRLVRFILHHAGRIPFEELEAVQRSHYGRVRLDRHELHLLSNLIREQAGSMKVHPIALPRERQLDLRSQWSEAATPDEVYG
;
A
#
# COMPACT_ATOMS: atom_id res chain seq x y z
N MET A 1 2.09 13.85 4.08
CA MET A 1 0.82 14.61 4.22
C MET A 1 1.11 15.97 4.82
N VAL A 2 0.42 17.02 4.37
CA VAL A 2 0.55 18.39 4.88
C VAL A 2 -0.84 18.92 5.24
N ALA A 3 -1.02 19.44 6.45
CA ALA A 3 -2.30 20.01 6.91
C ALA A 3 -2.35 21.53 6.67
N GLY A 4 -3.56 22.10 6.58
CA GLY A 4 -3.77 23.55 6.53
C GLY A 4 -3.27 24.23 5.25
N THR A 5 -3.23 23.50 4.13
CA THR A 5 -2.76 24.00 2.83
C THR A 5 -3.59 23.40 1.70
N THR A 6 -3.51 23.97 0.50
CA THR A 6 -4.18 23.45 -0.69
C THR A 6 -3.17 22.81 -1.64
N THR A 7 -3.67 21.99 -2.58
CA THR A 7 -2.82 21.39 -3.61
C THR A 7 -2.15 22.46 -4.47
N GLU A 8 -2.84 23.56 -4.78
CA GLU A 8 -2.30 24.69 -5.55
C GLU A 8 -1.16 25.38 -4.80
N ALA A 9 -1.32 25.59 -3.49
CA ALA A 9 -0.28 26.17 -2.65
C ALA A 9 0.96 25.25 -2.59
N LEU A 10 0.77 23.93 -2.49
CA LEU A 10 1.86 22.97 -2.57
C LEU A 10 2.55 23.00 -3.95
N GLN A 11 1.78 23.02 -5.04
CA GLN A 11 2.33 23.12 -6.39
C GLN A 11 3.17 24.39 -6.55
N SER A 12 2.67 25.53 -6.09
CA SER A 12 3.41 26.79 -6.13
C SER A 12 4.69 26.74 -5.29
N ALA A 13 4.67 26.08 -4.13
CA ALA A 13 5.83 25.98 -3.25
C ALA A 13 6.94 25.07 -3.80
N PHE A 14 6.57 23.98 -4.47
CA PHE A 14 7.54 23.03 -5.03
C PHE A 14 7.93 23.34 -6.49
N GLY A 15 7.10 24.09 -7.22
CA GLY A 15 7.40 24.61 -8.56
C GLY A 15 7.93 23.54 -9.52
N GLN A 16 9.11 23.78 -10.08
CA GLN A 16 9.76 22.88 -11.04
C GLN A 16 10.09 21.47 -10.51
N LYS A 17 9.96 21.24 -9.20
CA LYS A 17 10.15 19.89 -8.62
C LYS A 17 8.94 18.99 -8.83
N VAL A 18 7.78 19.54 -9.21
CA VAL A 18 6.56 18.75 -9.48
C VAL A 18 6.70 18.05 -10.83
N VAL A 19 6.66 16.73 -10.81
CA VAL A 19 6.73 15.88 -12.01
C VAL A 19 5.33 15.57 -12.56
N ARG A 20 4.38 15.25 -11.69
CA ARG A 20 2.99 14.96 -12.07
C ARG A 20 2.04 15.12 -10.89
N VAL A 21 0.75 15.24 -11.19
CA VAL A 21 -0.34 15.18 -10.22
C VAL A 21 -1.11 13.87 -10.42
N ASN A 22 -1.35 13.12 -9.35
CA ASN A 22 -2.13 11.88 -9.43
C ASN A 22 -3.64 12.18 -9.42
N ARG A 23 -4.47 11.18 -9.75
CA ARG A 23 -5.94 11.31 -9.81
C ARG A 23 -6.62 11.71 -8.49
N PHE A 24 -5.91 11.63 -7.37
CA PHE A 24 -6.38 12.03 -6.05
C PHE A 24 -5.86 13.42 -5.63
N GLY A 25 -5.13 14.13 -6.51
CA GLY A 25 -4.59 15.46 -6.23
C GLY A 25 -3.25 15.46 -5.50
N GLY A 26 -2.62 14.29 -5.29
CA GLY A 26 -1.27 14.20 -4.74
C GLY A 26 -0.21 14.58 -5.79
N LEU A 27 0.82 15.30 -5.36
CA LEU A 27 1.95 15.71 -6.20
C LEU A 27 3.08 14.69 -6.10
N HIS A 28 3.55 14.23 -7.25
CA HIS A 28 4.79 13.49 -7.35
C HIS A 28 5.93 14.49 -7.58
N LEU A 29 6.91 14.52 -6.67
CA LEU A 29 8.04 15.43 -6.71
C LEU A 29 9.34 14.67 -7.01
N LEU A 30 10.29 15.35 -7.64
CA LEU A 30 11.68 14.89 -7.74
C LEU A 30 12.61 15.91 -7.07
N ILE A 31 13.10 15.58 -5.87
CA ILE A 31 13.97 16.45 -5.08
C ILE A 31 15.35 15.82 -4.99
N GLN A 32 16.37 16.42 -5.62
CA GLN A 32 17.74 15.87 -5.62
C GLN A 32 17.80 14.39 -6.04
N LYS A 33 17.06 14.03 -7.10
CA LYS A 33 16.88 12.65 -7.59
C LYS A 33 16.09 11.70 -6.67
N LEU A 34 15.59 12.17 -5.53
CA LEU A 34 14.69 11.41 -4.66
C LEU A 34 13.24 11.66 -5.07
N PRO A 35 12.49 10.62 -5.51
CA PRO A 35 11.06 10.74 -5.72
C PRO A 35 10.33 10.85 -4.38
N VAL A 36 9.45 11.85 -4.24
CA VAL A 36 8.66 12.10 -3.03
C VAL A 36 7.22 12.38 -3.41
N ASP A 37 6.27 11.66 -2.81
CA ASP A 37 4.84 11.95 -2.96
C ASP A 37 4.35 12.85 -1.81
N ILE A 38 3.82 14.03 -2.16
CA ILE A 38 3.22 14.98 -1.22
C ILE A 38 1.73 15.20 -1.54
N TRP A 39 0.94 15.42 -0.50
CA TRP A 39 -0.52 15.38 -0.53
C TRP A 39 -1.03 16.23 0.63
N THR A 40 -2.11 16.95 0.42
CA THR A 40 -2.81 17.64 1.50
C THR A 40 -3.53 16.61 2.38
N LEU A 41 -3.66 16.90 3.67
CA LEU A 41 -4.28 15.98 4.61
C LEU A 41 -5.75 15.71 4.27
N ASP A 42 -6.50 16.77 4.00
CA ASP A 42 -7.93 16.77 3.68
C ASP A 42 -8.28 16.11 2.34
N SER A 43 -7.32 16.02 1.41
CA SER A 43 -7.52 15.31 0.14
C SER A 43 -7.44 13.78 0.26
N THR A 44 -7.08 13.25 1.44
CA THR A 44 -7.06 11.80 1.69
C THR A 44 -8.45 11.20 1.41
N TRP A 45 -8.51 10.24 0.49
CA TRP A 45 -9.77 9.68 -0.01
C TRP A 45 -10.73 9.25 1.11
N ALA A 46 -10.25 8.52 2.12
CA ALA A 46 -11.09 8.05 3.22
C ALA A 46 -11.69 9.19 4.08
N PHE A 47 -11.02 10.35 4.16
CA PHE A 47 -11.58 11.53 4.81
C PHE A 47 -12.64 12.20 3.92
N ARG A 48 -12.36 12.34 2.61
CA ARG A 48 -13.30 12.92 1.65
C ARG A 48 -14.62 12.15 1.57
N GLU A 49 -14.54 10.81 1.56
CA GLU A 49 -15.70 9.92 1.55
C GLU A 49 -16.32 9.71 2.94
N ARG A 50 -15.81 10.39 3.98
CA ARG A 50 -16.30 10.32 5.37
C ARG A 50 -16.31 8.91 5.96
N LEU A 51 -15.39 8.05 5.52
CA LEU A 51 -15.22 6.68 6.02
C LEU A 51 -14.49 6.63 7.36
N VAL A 52 -13.75 7.69 7.68
CA VAL A 52 -13.06 7.85 8.97
C VAL A 52 -13.52 9.16 9.61
N HIS A 53 -13.88 9.09 10.89
CA HIS A 53 -14.17 10.29 11.68
C HIS A 53 -12.88 11.06 12.00
N GLY A 54 -12.93 12.38 11.82
CA GLY A 54 -11.81 13.29 12.02
C GLY A 54 -10.94 13.45 10.78
N CYS A 55 -10.23 14.58 10.70
CA CYS A 55 -9.31 14.93 9.62
C CYS A 55 -8.02 15.52 10.22
N ASP A 56 -7.29 14.68 10.94
CA ASP A 56 -6.03 15.02 11.60
C ASP A 56 -4.97 13.92 11.38
N PHE A 57 -3.73 14.16 11.81
CA PHE A 57 -2.65 13.19 11.66
C PHE A 57 -2.84 11.92 12.49
N ALA A 58 -3.59 11.99 13.61
CA ALA A 58 -3.92 10.83 14.43
C ALA A 58 -4.96 9.92 13.74
N ALA A 59 -5.75 10.47 12.83
CA ALA A 59 -6.73 9.77 12.02
C ALA A 59 -6.13 9.06 10.79
N LEU A 60 -4.98 9.50 10.30
CA LEU A 60 -4.36 8.95 9.09
C LEU A 60 -4.14 7.43 9.11
N PRO A 61 -3.63 6.82 10.21
CA PRO A 61 -3.50 5.38 10.30
C PRO A 61 -4.80 4.61 10.05
N ARG A 62 -5.96 5.22 10.28
CA ARG A 62 -7.26 4.57 10.07
C ARG A 62 -7.69 4.51 8.62
N THR A 63 -6.97 5.19 7.72
CA THR A 63 -7.32 5.33 6.31
C THR A 63 -6.68 4.26 5.41
N THR A 64 -5.72 3.50 5.93
CA THR A 64 -5.00 2.49 5.14
C THR A 64 -5.78 1.20 5.07
N PHE A 65 -5.68 0.52 3.92
CA PHE A 65 -6.35 -0.78 3.73
C PHE A 65 -5.75 -1.86 4.64
N LEU A 66 -4.41 -1.91 4.78
CA LEU A 66 -3.72 -2.91 5.60
C LEU A 66 -3.23 -2.33 6.93
N ASN A 67 -3.29 -3.13 7.99
CA ASN A 67 -2.78 -2.79 9.33
C ASN A 67 -1.27 -2.51 9.33
N VAL A 68 -0.47 -3.26 8.57
CA VAL A 68 0.99 -3.08 8.45
C VAL A 68 1.40 -1.80 7.70
N GLU A 69 0.42 -1.02 7.23
CA GLU A 69 0.61 0.29 6.61
C GLU A 69 0.05 1.42 7.51
N ALA A 70 -0.67 1.06 8.56
CA ALA A 70 -1.42 1.97 9.44
C ALA A 70 -0.52 2.64 10.49
N ILE A 71 0.49 3.36 10.04
CA ILE A 71 1.38 4.16 10.89
C ILE A 71 1.67 5.50 10.23
N THR A 72 1.79 6.55 11.04
CA THR A 72 2.22 7.88 10.60
C THR A 72 3.17 8.45 11.63
N ALA A 73 4.27 9.04 11.16
CA ALA A 73 5.26 9.70 12.00
C ALA A 73 5.42 11.14 11.56
N GLU A 74 5.62 12.03 12.53
CA GLU A 74 6.01 13.40 12.28
C GLU A 74 7.35 13.46 11.55
N PHE A 75 7.40 14.18 10.43
CA PHE A 75 8.62 14.29 9.63
C PHE A 75 9.68 15.14 10.34
N GLN A 76 9.28 16.34 10.78
CA GLN A 76 10.15 17.30 11.46
C GLN A 76 9.81 17.37 12.95
N ALA A 77 10.64 16.77 13.79
CA ALA A 77 10.56 16.96 15.24
C ALA A 77 11.26 18.24 15.67
N GLN A 78 10.77 18.85 16.75
CA GLN A 78 11.50 19.92 17.43
C GLN A 78 12.72 19.34 18.16
N PRO A 79 13.87 20.04 18.17
CA PRO A 79 15.04 19.60 18.93
C PRO A 79 14.68 19.33 20.40
N GLY A 80 15.14 18.19 20.94
CA GLY A 80 14.85 17.78 22.31
C GLY A 80 13.49 17.13 22.54
N ARG A 81 12.62 17.00 21.52
CA ARG A 81 11.33 16.30 21.60
C ARG A 81 11.32 15.04 20.75
N PRO A 82 10.81 13.88 21.26
CA PRO A 82 10.57 12.73 20.40
C PRO A 82 9.51 13.05 19.35
N ARG A 83 9.68 12.48 18.14
CA ARG A 83 8.66 12.56 17.08
C ARG A 83 7.35 11.99 17.57
N THR A 84 6.26 12.64 17.19
CA THR A 84 4.93 12.05 17.40
C THR A 84 4.71 10.92 16.40
N VAL A 85 4.24 9.78 16.89
CA VAL A 85 3.87 8.62 16.07
C VAL A 85 2.44 8.22 16.38
N TYR A 86 1.64 8.08 15.33
CA TYR A 86 0.28 7.56 15.40
C TYR A 86 0.22 6.22 14.69
N SER A 87 -0.53 5.27 15.24
CA SER A 87 -0.72 3.98 14.59
C SER A 87 -2.07 3.38 14.92
N GLN A 88 -2.58 2.51 14.05
CA GLN A 88 -3.77 1.72 14.31
C GLN A 88 -3.48 0.27 13.92
N GLY A 89 -3.27 -0.61 14.90
CA GLY A 89 -3.02 -2.03 14.65
C GLY A 89 -1.67 -2.36 14.00
N PHE A 90 -0.87 -1.37 13.56
CA PHE A 90 0.44 -1.58 12.93
C PHE A 90 1.37 -2.41 13.81
N PHE A 91 1.66 -1.96 15.04
CA PHE A 91 2.59 -2.65 15.93
C PHE A 91 2.14 -4.08 16.25
N ARG A 92 0.82 -4.27 16.43
CA ARG A 92 0.22 -5.59 16.59
C ARG A 92 0.45 -6.48 15.37
N GLY A 93 0.21 -5.97 14.16
CA GLY A 93 0.46 -6.70 12.91
C GLY A 93 1.93 -7.10 12.72
N ILE A 94 2.86 -6.22 13.11
CA ILE A 94 4.30 -6.54 13.12
C ILE A 94 4.61 -7.63 14.15
N GLN A 95 4.13 -7.49 15.39
CA GLN A 95 4.37 -8.43 16.49
C GLN A 95 3.79 -9.83 16.19
N GLU A 96 2.57 -9.89 15.67
CA GLU A 96 1.87 -11.14 15.31
C GLU A 96 2.30 -11.69 13.95
N ARG A 97 3.13 -10.95 13.19
CA ARG A 97 3.54 -11.28 11.81
C ARG A 97 2.32 -11.59 10.94
N GLN A 98 1.33 -10.71 11.00
CA GLN A 98 0.04 -10.85 10.33
C GLN A 98 -0.35 -9.58 9.57
N VAL A 99 -0.68 -9.75 8.30
CA VAL A 99 -1.33 -8.75 7.46
C VAL A 99 -2.85 -8.93 7.59
N GLU A 100 -3.55 -7.87 7.98
CA GLU A 100 -5.00 -7.88 8.16
C GLU A 100 -5.62 -6.57 7.66
N ILE A 101 -6.92 -6.61 7.33
CA ILE A 101 -7.69 -5.44 6.93
C ILE A 101 -7.82 -4.46 8.11
N ASN A 102 -7.45 -3.21 7.83
CA ASN A 102 -7.64 -2.07 8.72
C ASN A 102 -8.89 -1.26 8.32
N LEU A 103 -8.96 -0.76 7.09
CA LEU A 103 -10.16 -0.13 6.49
C LEU A 103 -10.54 -0.88 5.21
N GLU A 104 -11.73 -1.50 5.18
CA GLU A 104 -12.14 -2.39 4.09
C GLU A 104 -12.62 -1.63 2.85
N ASP A 105 -13.37 -0.55 3.06
CA ASP A 105 -13.90 0.30 2.00
C ASP A 105 -12.78 0.80 1.08
N ASN A 106 -12.87 0.44 -0.20
CA ASN A 106 -11.90 0.84 -1.20
C ASN A 106 -12.52 0.82 -2.61
N PRO A 107 -12.25 1.83 -3.45
CA PRO A 107 -12.76 1.86 -4.82
C PRO A 107 -12.05 0.87 -5.76
N PHE A 108 -10.97 0.21 -5.32
CA PHE A 108 -10.14 -0.67 -6.14
C PHE A 108 -9.90 -2.04 -5.48
N PRO A 109 -10.93 -2.90 -5.32
CA PRO A 109 -10.80 -4.19 -4.65
C PRO A 109 -9.77 -5.13 -5.30
N ALA A 110 -9.66 -5.13 -6.64
CA ALA A 110 -8.63 -5.89 -7.37
C ALA A 110 -7.21 -5.51 -6.93
N LEU A 111 -6.94 -4.21 -6.80
CA LEU A 111 -5.64 -3.72 -6.34
C LEU A 111 -5.40 -4.08 -4.87
N CYS A 112 -6.44 -4.02 -4.02
CA CYS A 112 -6.35 -4.43 -2.63
C CYS A 112 -5.95 -5.90 -2.47
N VAL A 113 -6.53 -6.81 -3.27
CA VAL A 113 -6.16 -8.25 -3.29
C VAL A 113 -4.67 -8.40 -3.63
N ILE A 114 -4.23 -7.81 -4.74
CA ILE A 114 -2.83 -7.88 -5.17
C ILE A 114 -1.88 -7.30 -4.11
N ARG A 115 -2.20 -6.12 -3.58
CA ARG A 115 -1.37 -5.45 -2.57
C ARG A 115 -1.25 -6.27 -1.30
N ALA A 116 -2.33 -6.91 -0.87
CA ALA A 116 -2.34 -7.81 0.29
C ALA A 116 -1.41 -9.01 0.08
N LEU A 117 -1.55 -9.72 -1.05
CA LEU A 117 -0.72 -10.88 -1.38
C LEU A 117 0.77 -10.50 -1.47
N LEU A 118 1.09 -9.42 -2.19
CA LEU A 118 2.45 -8.91 -2.31
C LEU A 118 3.04 -8.49 -0.96
N THR A 119 2.24 -7.84 -0.11
CA THR A 119 2.68 -7.39 1.20
C THR A 119 2.96 -8.56 2.13
N ALA A 120 2.05 -9.54 2.20
CA ALA A 120 2.26 -10.76 2.98
C ALA A 120 3.48 -11.56 2.49
N LYS A 121 3.64 -11.71 1.16
CA LYS A 121 4.80 -12.37 0.55
C LYS A 121 6.11 -11.65 0.91
N ARG A 122 6.14 -10.31 0.78
CA ARG A 122 7.32 -9.48 1.08
C ARG A 122 7.71 -9.51 2.55
N LEU A 123 6.74 -9.50 3.46
CA LEU A 123 7.00 -9.48 4.91
C LEU A 123 7.16 -10.90 5.49
N HIS A 124 6.86 -11.94 4.72
CA HIS A 124 6.71 -13.32 5.20
C HIS A 124 5.69 -13.43 6.35
N PHE A 125 4.59 -12.70 6.22
CA PHE A 125 3.53 -12.63 7.22
C PHE A 125 2.34 -13.50 6.79
N SER A 126 1.56 -13.91 7.79
CA SER A 126 0.30 -14.60 7.56
C SER A 126 -0.81 -13.61 7.17
N LEU A 127 -1.86 -14.11 6.51
CA LEU A 127 -3.08 -13.36 6.22
C LEU A 127 -4.08 -13.56 7.36
N GLY A 128 -4.65 -12.45 7.85
CA GLY A 128 -5.69 -12.46 8.86
C GLY A 128 -7.05 -12.94 8.32
N PRO A 129 -7.95 -13.42 9.20
CA PRO A 129 -9.22 -14.01 8.77
C PRO A 129 -10.13 -13.09 7.95
N ARG A 130 -10.15 -11.77 8.22
CA ARG A 130 -10.98 -10.84 7.43
C ARG A 130 -10.39 -10.69 6.02
N LEU A 131 -9.08 -10.52 5.93
CA LEU A 131 -8.36 -10.43 4.67
C LEU A 131 -8.50 -11.69 3.83
N VAL A 132 -8.45 -12.87 4.44
CA VAL A 132 -8.70 -14.15 3.75
C VAL A 132 -10.11 -14.18 3.15
N ARG A 133 -11.13 -13.80 3.93
CA ARG A 133 -12.52 -13.74 3.42
C ARG A 133 -12.66 -12.74 2.28
N PHE A 134 -12.04 -11.57 2.40
CA PHE A 134 -12.04 -10.54 1.36
C PHE A 134 -11.39 -11.07 0.07
N ILE A 135 -10.21 -11.69 0.17
CA ILE A 135 -9.52 -12.27 -0.98
C ILE A 135 -10.37 -13.36 -1.63
N LEU A 136 -10.93 -14.29 -0.86
CA LEU A 136 -11.78 -15.36 -1.41
C LEU A 136 -13.07 -14.82 -2.06
N HIS A 137 -13.66 -13.78 -1.47
CA HIS A 137 -14.83 -13.11 -2.03
C HIS A 137 -14.52 -12.47 -3.40
N HIS A 138 -13.38 -11.77 -3.52
CA HIS A 138 -13.03 -11.02 -4.73
C HIS A 138 -12.27 -11.84 -5.78
N ALA A 139 -11.28 -12.66 -5.39
CA ALA A 139 -10.46 -13.43 -6.33
C ALA A 139 -11.27 -14.47 -7.12
N GLY A 140 -12.39 -14.97 -6.58
CA GLY A 140 -13.29 -15.83 -7.33
C GLY A 140 -14.18 -15.10 -8.36
N ARG A 141 -14.21 -13.77 -8.33
CA ARG A 141 -15.10 -12.92 -9.15
C ARG A 141 -14.34 -12.03 -10.12
N ILE A 142 -13.11 -11.66 -9.79
CA ILE A 142 -12.26 -10.79 -10.60
C ILE A 142 -11.46 -11.69 -11.57
N PRO A 143 -11.56 -11.48 -12.89
CA PRO A 143 -10.74 -12.21 -13.86
C PRO A 143 -9.24 -12.00 -13.62
N PHE A 144 -8.42 -13.02 -13.88
CA PHE A 144 -6.96 -12.90 -13.72
C PHE A 144 -6.36 -11.82 -14.62
N GLU A 145 -6.96 -11.58 -15.78
CA GLU A 145 -6.61 -10.52 -16.72
C GLU A 145 -6.77 -9.13 -16.06
N GLU A 146 -7.82 -8.93 -15.27
CA GLU A 146 -8.03 -7.69 -14.53
C GLU A 146 -6.99 -7.55 -13.40
N LEU A 147 -6.69 -8.64 -12.69
CA LEU A 147 -5.64 -8.66 -11.66
C LEU A 147 -4.24 -8.36 -12.22
N GLU A 148 -3.93 -8.79 -13.44
CA GLU A 148 -2.70 -8.43 -14.13
C GLU A 148 -2.71 -6.98 -14.63
N ALA A 149 -3.85 -6.51 -15.16
CA ALA A 149 -3.99 -5.14 -15.65
C ALA A 149 -3.81 -4.10 -14.53
N VAL A 150 -4.40 -4.33 -13.35
CA VAL A 150 -4.22 -3.42 -12.20
C VAL A 150 -2.78 -3.38 -11.71
N GLN A 151 -2.05 -4.50 -11.79
CA GLN A 151 -0.62 -4.54 -11.48
C GLN A 151 0.20 -3.71 -12.46
N ARG A 152 -0.03 -3.85 -13.77
CA ARG A 152 0.67 -3.06 -14.79
C ARG A 152 0.38 -1.57 -14.62
N SER A 153 -0.89 -1.20 -14.40
CA SER A 153 -1.28 0.18 -14.20
C SER A 153 -0.67 0.80 -12.94
N HIS A 154 -0.63 0.06 -11.83
CA HIS A 154 -0.17 0.60 -10.55
C HIS A 154 1.33 0.48 -10.31
N TYR A 155 1.95 -0.64 -10.69
CA TYR A 155 3.37 -0.94 -10.46
C TYR A 155 4.26 -0.84 -11.70
N GLY A 156 3.68 -0.60 -12.88
CA GLY A 156 4.39 -0.61 -14.17
C GLY A 156 4.73 -2.01 -14.70
N ARG A 157 4.49 -3.07 -13.93
CA ARG A 157 4.76 -4.47 -14.30
C ARG A 157 3.87 -5.44 -13.54
N VAL A 158 3.75 -6.67 -14.04
CA VAL A 158 3.13 -7.79 -13.31
C VAL A 158 4.15 -8.31 -12.29
N ARG A 159 3.71 -8.46 -11.04
CA ARG A 159 4.54 -8.95 -9.92
C ARG A 159 4.06 -10.30 -9.35
N LEU A 160 2.80 -10.64 -9.62
CA LEU A 160 2.19 -11.94 -9.43
C LEU A 160 1.54 -12.31 -10.77
N ASP A 161 2.13 -13.27 -11.46
CA ASP A 161 1.56 -13.76 -12.71
C ASP A 161 0.32 -14.65 -12.47
N ARG A 162 -0.37 -15.00 -13.55
CA ARG A 162 -1.54 -15.90 -13.49
C ARG A 162 -1.27 -17.20 -12.73
N HIS A 163 -0.10 -17.82 -12.93
CA HIS A 163 0.22 -19.09 -12.28
C HIS A 163 0.35 -18.91 -10.77
N GLU A 164 1.11 -17.91 -10.32
CA GLU A 164 1.24 -17.55 -8.91
C GLU A 164 -0.11 -17.20 -8.28
N LEU A 165 -0.95 -16.42 -8.98
CA LEU A 165 -2.27 -16.05 -8.49
C LEU A 165 -3.19 -17.27 -8.32
N HIS A 166 -3.14 -18.22 -9.25
CA HIS A 166 -3.87 -19.49 -9.12
C HIS A 166 -3.38 -20.31 -7.92
N LEU A 167 -2.06 -20.50 -7.77
CA LEU A 167 -1.48 -21.25 -6.66
C LEU A 167 -1.85 -20.65 -5.31
N LEU A 168 -1.70 -19.33 -5.16
CA LEU A 168 -2.05 -18.62 -3.94
C LEU A 168 -3.55 -18.72 -3.64
N SER A 169 -4.41 -18.58 -4.65
CA SER A 169 -5.86 -18.68 -4.47
C SER A 169 -6.30 -20.07 -4.01
N ASN A 170 -5.69 -21.13 -4.56
CA ASN A 170 -5.97 -22.51 -4.16
C ASN A 170 -5.49 -22.78 -2.73
N LEU A 171 -4.26 -22.37 -2.40
CA LEU A 171 -3.72 -22.52 -1.05
C LEU A 171 -4.59 -21.81 0.00
N ILE A 172 -4.99 -20.57 -0.27
CA ILE A 172 -5.85 -19.81 0.63
C ILE A 172 -7.19 -20.51 0.80
N ARG A 173 -7.77 -21.07 -0.28
CA ARG A 173 -9.03 -21.81 -0.25
C ARG A 173 -8.92 -23.10 0.55
N GLU A 174 -7.87 -23.88 0.35
CA GLU A 174 -7.62 -25.13 1.08
C GLU A 174 -7.44 -24.87 2.57
N GLN A 175 -6.59 -23.91 2.92
CA GLN A 175 -6.37 -23.54 4.31
C GLN A 175 -7.64 -22.95 4.94
N ALA A 176 -8.41 -22.14 4.20
CA ALA A 176 -9.69 -21.63 4.68
C ALA A 176 -10.76 -22.72 4.87
N GLY A 177 -10.81 -23.72 3.98
CA GLY A 177 -11.72 -24.87 4.10
C GLY A 177 -11.39 -25.79 5.27
N SER A 178 -10.14 -25.77 5.74
CA SER A 178 -9.67 -26.51 6.92
C SER A 178 -9.91 -25.78 8.26
N MET A 179 -10.41 -24.53 8.25
CA MET A 179 -10.34 -23.65 9.42
C MET A 179 -11.31 -23.99 10.55
N LYS A 180 -10.74 -24.41 11.68
CA LYS A 180 -10.80 -23.54 12.88
C LYS A 180 -10.01 -22.27 12.55
N VAL A 181 -10.62 -21.11 12.76
CA VAL A 181 -10.21 -19.81 12.20
C VAL A 181 -8.81 -19.36 12.68
N HIS A 182 -7.75 -19.68 11.93
CA HIS A 182 -6.36 -19.29 12.22
C HIS A 182 -5.69 -18.56 11.03
N PRO A 183 -4.61 -17.78 11.27
CA PRO A 183 -3.92 -17.03 10.21
C PRO A 183 -3.27 -17.94 9.14
N ILE A 184 -3.34 -17.54 7.86
CA ILE A 184 -2.82 -18.32 6.71
C ILE A 184 -1.41 -17.87 6.34
N ALA A 185 -0.40 -18.74 6.48
CA ALA A 185 0.96 -18.46 6.04
C ALA A 185 1.12 -18.71 4.52
N LEU A 186 1.77 -17.77 3.81
CA LEU A 186 2.15 -17.98 2.41
C LEU A 186 3.39 -18.89 2.29
N PRO A 187 3.53 -19.69 1.21
CA PRO A 187 4.67 -20.59 1.03
C PRO A 187 5.97 -19.80 1.00
N ARG A 188 6.99 -20.32 1.72
CA ARG A 188 8.35 -19.79 1.69
C ARG A 188 9.14 -20.52 0.61
N GLU A 189 8.92 -20.20 -0.66
CA GLU A 189 9.73 -20.74 -1.74
C GLU A 189 10.93 -19.84 -2.08
N ARG A 190 12.03 -20.52 -2.43
CA ARG A 190 13.41 -20.04 -2.56
C ARG A 190 13.54 -18.92 -3.60
N GLN A 191 14.19 -17.83 -3.19
CA GLN A 191 14.96 -16.87 -4.00
C GLN A 191 14.45 -16.57 -5.43
N LEU A 192 13.68 -15.50 -5.57
CA LEU A 192 14.01 -14.48 -6.57
C LEU A 192 14.71 -13.37 -5.81
N ASP A 193 16.03 -13.30 -5.97
CA ASP A 193 16.91 -12.36 -5.28
C ASP A 193 16.57 -10.92 -5.75
N LEU A 194 15.64 -10.26 -5.06
CA LEU A 194 15.16 -8.91 -5.41
C LEU A 194 16.17 -7.81 -5.03
N ARG A 195 17.34 -8.15 -4.49
CA ARG A 195 18.44 -7.18 -4.31
C ARG A 195 18.90 -6.58 -5.65
N SER A 196 18.74 -7.29 -6.76
CA SER A 196 19.06 -6.78 -8.11
C SER A 196 18.01 -5.83 -8.69
N GLN A 197 16.78 -5.78 -8.15
CA GLN A 197 15.71 -4.96 -8.73
C GLN A 197 15.64 -3.53 -8.18
N TRP A 198 16.51 -3.17 -7.23
CA TRP A 198 16.68 -1.82 -6.73
C TRP A 198 17.91 -1.11 -7.28
N SER A 199 18.81 -1.82 -7.99
CA SER A 199 19.94 -1.20 -8.69
C SER A 199 19.58 -0.66 -10.08
N GLU A 200 18.47 -1.10 -10.69
CA GLU A 200 18.07 -0.68 -12.05
C GLU A 200 17.01 0.44 -12.10
N ALA A 201 16.44 0.85 -10.97
CA ALA A 201 15.51 2.00 -10.92
C ALA A 201 16.24 3.36 -10.75
N ALA A 202 17.58 3.36 -10.78
CA ALA A 202 18.42 4.54 -10.64
C ALA A 202 19.53 4.57 -11.70
N THR A 203 19.16 4.53 -12.97
CA THR A 203 20.03 4.96 -14.08
C THR A 203 19.27 5.96 -14.94
N PRO A 204 19.61 7.26 -14.90
CA PRO A 204 19.25 8.19 -15.95
C PRO A 204 20.33 8.14 -17.03
N ASP A 205 19.99 7.63 -18.21
CA ASP A 205 20.59 7.84 -19.54
C ASP A 205 19.76 6.94 -20.47
N GLU A 206 19.24 7.30 -21.65
CA GLU A 206 19.63 8.25 -22.69
C GLU A 206 18.34 8.74 -23.38
N VAL A 207 18.27 10.00 -23.83
CA VAL A 207 17.94 10.42 -25.21
C VAL A 207 18.11 11.94 -25.24
N TYR A 208 19.35 12.38 -25.46
CA TYR A 208 19.60 13.50 -26.34
C TYR A 208 19.94 12.90 -27.70
N GLY A 209 19.07 13.17 -28.67
CA GLY A 209 19.16 12.84 -30.08
C GLY A 209 18.03 13.55 -30.80
#